data_AF-A0AAU0M0D7-F1
#
_entry.id   AF-A0AAU0M0D7-F1
#
_cell.length_a   1.000
_cell.length_b   1.000
_cell.length_c   1.000
_cell.angle_alpha   90.00
_cell.angle_beta   90.00
_cell.angle_gamma   90.00
#
_symmetry.space_group_name_H-M   'P 1'
#
loop_
_entity.id
_entity.type
_entity.pdbx_description
1 polymer ?
#
loop_
_entity_poly.entity_id
_entity_poly.type
_entity_poly.pdbx_seq_one_letter_code
_entity_poly.pdbx_strand_id
1 'polypeptide(L)'
;MGKGGEIFVFDMGEPVKIMDLSKQMIRLKGCNYREDIDIKIVGLRPGEKIFEELLANGENTEKVYHDNIMIAKVNTLDLALQQAIIEQLCAFAQIADPNADKMKLSAAGE
;
A
#
# COMPACT_ATOMS: atom_id res chain seq x y z
N MET A 1 -16.75 -18.80 9.66
CA MET A 1 -15.28 -18.98 9.58
C MET A 1 -14.96 -19.44 8.17
N GLY A 2 -13.98 -18.81 7.51
CA GLY A 2 -13.81 -18.77 6.05
C GLY A 2 -13.72 -20.13 5.34
N LYS A 3 -14.10 -20.16 4.06
CA LYS A 3 -14.13 -21.33 3.19
C LYS A 3 -12.84 -21.52 2.37
N GLY A 4 -11.88 -20.60 2.49
CA GLY A 4 -10.61 -20.60 1.78
C GLY A 4 -10.67 -19.74 0.51
N GLY A 5 -9.64 -18.92 0.29
CA GLY A 5 -9.55 -18.00 -0.85
C GLY A 5 -10.07 -16.58 -0.59
N GLU A 6 -10.58 -16.30 0.62
CA GLU A 6 -11.04 -14.96 0.99
C GLU A 6 -9.89 -14.09 1.52
N ILE A 7 -9.83 -12.84 1.08
CA ILE A 7 -8.96 -11.81 1.64
C ILE A 7 -9.76 -11.00 2.64
N PHE A 8 -9.38 -11.06 3.92
CA PHE A 8 -10.02 -10.27 4.97
C PHE A 8 -9.36 -8.89 5.09
N VAL A 9 -10.18 -7.85 5.12
CA VAL A 9 -9.77 -6.46 5.28
C VAL A 9 -10.42 -5.92 6.53
N PHE A 10 -9.64 -5.25 7.38
CA PHE A 10 -10.16 -4.57 8.55
C PHE A 10 -10.59 -3.15 8.20
N ASP A 11 -11.70 -2.72 8.79
CA ASP A 11 -12.03 -1.30 8.83
C ASP A 11 -11.06 -0.60 9.78
N MET A 12 -10.18 0.22 9.22
CA MET A 12 -9.15 0.96 9.97
C MET A 12 -9.66 2.30 10.50
N GLY A 13 -10.91 2.68 10.19
CA GLY A 13 -11.49 3.95 10.58
C GLY A 13 -10.77 5.15 9.96
N GLU A 14 -10.67 6.22 10.73
CA GLU A 14 -10.14 7.50 10.25
C GLU A 14 -8.61 7.49 10.06
N PRO A 15 -8.10 8.05 8.96
CA PRO A 15 -6.66 8.13 8.71
C PRO A 15 -5.98 9.06 9.72
N VAL A 16 -4.81 8.65 10.22
CA VAL A 16 -4.03 9.40 11.21
C VAL A 16 -2.80 10.03 10.54
N LYS A 17 -2.58 11.32 10.77
CA LYS A 17 -1.38 12.03 10.29
C LYS A 17 -0.16 11.68 11.15
N ILE A 18 0.92 11.22 10.53
CA ILE A 18 2.18 10.86 11.21
C ILE A 18 2.78 12.04 12.00
N MET A 19 2.60 13.28 11.51
CA MET A 19 3.04 14.48 12.22
C MET A 19 2.30 14.68 13.56
N ASP A 20 1.00 14.41 13.59
CA ASP A 20 0.20 14.58 14.80
C ASP A 20 0.50 13.46 15.81
N LEU A 21 0.68 12.23 15.31
CA LEU A 21 1.14 11.10 16.13
C LEU A 21 2.50 11.39 16.78
N SER A 22 3.46 11.92 16.02
CA SER A 22 4.78 12.29 16.53
C SER A 22 4.70 13.33 17.66
N LYS A 23 3.87 14.36 17.49
CA LYS A 23 3.65 15.38 18.53
C LYS A 23 2.98 14.80 19.77
N GLN A 24 2.01 13.89 19.59
CA GLN A 24 1.38 13.18 20.70
C GLN A 24 2.39 12.34 21.49
N MET A 25 3.31 11.65 20.81
CA MET A 25 4.37 10.89 21.47
C MET A 25 5.30 11.79 22.31
N ILE A 26 5.68 12.96 21.80
CA ILE A 26 6.48 13.95 22.54
C ILE A 26 5.72 14.40 23.80
N ARG A 27 4.44 14.75 23.66
CA ARG A 27 3.59 15.18 24.78
C ARG A 27 3.41 14.09 25.84
N LEU A 28 3.24 12.84 25.42
CA LEU A 28 3.10 11.69 26.34
C LEU A 28 4.37 11.42 27.15
N LYS A 29 5.53 11.88 26.68
CA LYS A 29 6.79 11.84 27.43
C LYS A 29 6.95 13.00 28.42
N GLY A 30 5.99 13.92 28.48
CA GLY A 30 6.07 15.12 29.32
C GLY A 30 6.98 16.22 28.73
N CYS A 31 7.33 16.12 27.45
CA CYS A 31 8.14 17.09 26.74
C CYS A 31 7.26 17.99 25.87
N ASN A 32 7.74 19.21 25.58
CA ASN A 32 7.12 20.16 24.68
C ASN A 32 7.75 20.06 23.28
N TYR A 33 6.88 19.97 22.27
CA TYR A 33 7.31 20.06 20.88
C TYR A 33 7.91 21.43 20.59
N ARG A 34 9.06 21.43 19.92
CA ARG A 34 9.89 22.59 19.52
C ARG A 34 10.72 23.25 20.64
N GLU A 35 10.40 23.01 21.90
CA GLU A 35 11.20 23.50 23.05
C GLU A 35 12.18 22.42 23.54
N ASP A 36 11.66 21.25 23.89
CA ASP A 36 12.48 20.13 24.40
C ASP A 36 12.90 19.18 23.27
N ILE A 37 11.97 18.91 22.35
CA ILE A 37 12.15 17.94 21.26
C ILE A 37 11.58 18.53 19.98
N ASP A 38 12.41 18.61 18.93
CA ASP A 38 12.00 19.04 17.59
C ASP A 38 11.88 17.84 16.63
N ILE A 39 11.09 18.01 15.56
CA ILE A 39 10.84 17.00 14.54
C ILE A 39 11.50 17.44 13.23
N LYS A 40 12.53 16.70 12.81
CA LYS A 40 13.22 16.93 11.53
C LYS A 40 12.51 16.16 10.40
N ILE A 41 12.14 16.88 9.34
CA ILE A 41 11.59 16.27 8.12
C ILE A 41 12.77 15.79 7.25
N VAL A 42 12.82 14.48 6.97
CA VAL A 42 13.88 13.86 6.14
C VAL A 42 13.45 13.56 4.70
N GLY A 43 12.17 13.79 4.38
CA GLY A 43 11.59 13.42 3.09
C GLY A 43 11.12 11.97 3.05
N LEU A 44 10.56 11.56 1.91
CA LEU A 44 10.10 10.19 1.66
C LEU A 44 11.25 9.33 1.16
N ARG A 45 11.25 8.06 1.54
CA ARG A 45 12.15 7.06 0.98
C ARG A 45 11.64 6.60 -0.40
N PRO A 46 12.52 6.14 -1.30
CA PRO A 46 12.09 5.62 -2.60
C PRO A 46 11.04 4.51 -2.44
N GLY A 47 9.90 4.67 -3.11
CA GLY A 47 8.78 3.73 -3.05
C GLY A 47 7.79 3.96 -1.90
N GLU A 48 7.99 4.96 -1.03
CA GLU A 48 6.99 5.32 -0.02
C GLU A 48 5.83 6.12 -0.62
N LYS A 49 4.62 5.83 -0.14
CA LYS A 49 3.40 6.58 -0.45
C LYS A 49 3.13 7.63 0.63
N ILE A 50 2.54 8.77 0.24
CA ILE A 50 2.10 9.82 1.17
C ILE A 50 0.79 9.42 1.88
N PHE A 51 -0.05 8.67 1.19
CA PHE A 51 -1.30 8.12 1.70
C PHE A 51 -1.42 6.66 1.22
N GLU A 52 -1.98 5.82 2.08
CA GLU A 52 -2.31 4.44 1.72
C GLU A 52 -3.71 4.39 1.11
N GLU A 53 -3.90 3.46 0.18
CA GLU A 53 -5.22 3.16 -0.38
C GLU A 53 -5.92 2.15 0.54
N LEU A 54 -7.10 2.50 1.06
CA LEU A 54 -7.94 1.54 1.75
C LEU A 54 -8.60 0.61 0.73
N LEU A 55 -8.31 -0.68 0.82
CA LEU A 55 -9.03 -1.71 0.06
C LEU A 55 -10.49 -1.86 0.52
N ALA A 56 -10.86 -1.23 1.63
CA ALA A 56 -12.16 -1.28 2.29
C ALA A 56 -13.26 -0.42 1.63
N ASN A 57 -13.02 0.15 0.45
CA ASN A 57 -14.03 0.94 -0.24
C ASN A 57 -15.16 -0.01 -0.68
N GLY A 58 -16.39 0.23 -0.19
CA GLY A 58 -17.55 -0.69 -0.29
C GLY A 58 -17.97 -1.16 -1.70
N GLU A 59 -17.31 -0.68 -2.75
CA GLU A 59 -17.43 -1.19 -4.11
C GLU A 59 -16.76 -2.57 -4.28
N ASN A 60 -15.65 -2.81 -3.56
CA ASN A 60 -14.81 -4.01 -3.69
C ASN A 60 -14.83 -4.91 -2.45
N THR A 61 -15.65 -4.61 -1.45
CA THR A 61 -15.72 -5.38 -0.19
C THR A 61 -17.14 -5.77 0.18
N GLU A 62 -17.30 -6.95 0.75
CA GLU A 62 -18.54 -7.45 1.32
C GLU A 62 -18.43 -7.53 2.84
N LYS A 63 -19.41 -6.97 3.56
CA LYS A 63 -19.44 -7.05 5.03
C LYS A 63 -19.73 -8.49 5.46
N VAL A 64 -19.00 -8.97 6.46
CA VAL A 64 -19.27 -10.24 7.13
C VAL A 64 -19.86 -10.03 8.52
N TYR A 65 -20.09 -11.12 9.25
CA TYR A 65 -20.73 -11.19 10.57
C TYR A 65 -20.27 -10.17 11.64
N HIS A 66 -19.14 -9.47 11.46
CA HIS A 66 -18.61 -8.51 12.42
C HIS A 66 -18.33 -7.17 11.71
N ASP A 67 -18.77 -6.06 12.31
CA ASP A 67 -18.76 -4.73 11.67
C ASP A 67 -17.38 -4.25 11.24
N ASN A 68 -16.32 -4.64 11.96
CA ASN A 68 -14.94 -4.25 11.68
C ASN A 68 -14.21 -5.16 10.67
N ILE A 69 -14.87 -6.19 10.13
CA ILE A 69 -14.25 -7.17 9.22
C ILE A 69 -15.03 -7.22 7.91
N MET A 70 -14.29 -7.11 6.81
CA MET A 70 -14.82 -7.19 5.46
C MET A 70 -14.08 -8.27 4.66
N ILE A 71 -14.73 -8.84 3.66
CA ILE A 71 -14.09 -9.71 2.66
C ILE A 71 -13.90 -8.90 1.39
N ALA A 72 -12.67 -8.78 0.91
CA ALA A 72 -12.38 -8.17 -0.39
C ALA A 72 -12.75 -9.13 -1.54
N LYS A 73 -13.37 -8.59 -2.58
CA LYS A 73 -13.60 -9.29 -3.84
C LYS A 73 -12.27 -9.53 -4.52
N VAL A 74 -11.90 -10.80 -4.65
CA VAL A 74 -10.66 -11.21 -5.31
C VAL A 74 -10.97 -11.53 -6.76
N ASN A 75 -10.25 -10.92 -7.69
CA ASN A 75 -10.26 -11.35 -9.09
C ASN A 75 -9.48 -12.66 -9.20
N THR A 76 -10.21 -13.77 -9.38
CA THR A 76 -9.63 -15.06 -9.74
C THR A 76 -9.39 -15.08 -11.26
N LEU A 77 -8.32 -14.42 -11.70
CA LEU A 77 -7.82 -14.56 -13.07
C LEU A 77 -7.39 -16.01 -13.32
N ASP A 78 -7.49 -16.45 -14.57
CA ASP A 78 -7.04 -17.78 -14.98
C ASP A 78 -5.54 -17.95 -14.71
N LEU A 79 -5.19 -18.99 -13.95
CA LEU A 79 -3.82 -19.32 -13.58
C LEU A 79 -2.95 -19.54 -14.81
N ALA A 80 -3.50 -20.17 -15.86
CA ALA A 80 -2.76 -20.43 -17.09
C ALA A 80 -2.38 -19.13 -17.81
N LEU A 81 -3.28 -18.14 -17.82
CA LEU A 81 -3.00 -16.82 -18.38
C LEU A 81 -1.95 -16.07 -17.54
N GLN A 82 -2.06 -16.10 -16.21
CA GLN A 82 -1.07 -15.48 -15.32
C GLN A 82 0.32 -16.08 -15.53
N GLN A 83 0.42 -17.40 -15.62
CA GLN A 83 1.67 -18.09 -15.88
C GLN A 83 2.27 -17.66 -17.22
N ALA A 84 1.48 -17.63 -18.29
CA ALA A 84 1.96 -17.20 -19.61
C ALA A 84 2.48 -15.75 -19.61
N ILE A 85 1.81 -14.83 -18.91
CA ILE A 85 2.24 -13.43 -18.79
C ILE A 85 3.57 -13.34 -18.03
N ILE A 86 3.71 -14.08 -16.92
CA ILE A 86 4.94 -14.09 -16.11
C ILE A 86 6.10 -14.66 -16.94
N GLU A 87 5.88 -15.77 -17.65
CA GLU A 87 6.89 -16.39 -18.51
C GLU A 87 7.35 -15.43 -19.63
N GLN A 88 6.42 -14.71 -20.25
CA GLN A 88 6.76 -13.67 -21.23
C GLN A 88 7.59 -12.54 -20.61
N LEU A 89 7.19 -12.01 -19.45
CA LEU A 89 7.95 -10.98 -18.74
C LEU A 89 9.36 -11.44 -18.38
N CYS A 90 9.52 -12.68 -17.92
CA CYS A 90 10.83 -13.26 -17.64
C CYS A 90 11.70 -13.37 -18.90
N ALA A 91 11.12 -13.79 -20.03
CA ALA A 91 11.84 -13.85 -21.30
C ALA A 91 12.28 -12.47 -21.78
N PHE A 92 11.42 -11.44 -21.65
CA PHE A 92 11.78 -10.06 -21.97
C PHE A 92 12.91 -9.54 -21.08
N ALA A 93 12.85 -9.76 -19.77
CA ALA A 93 13.88 -9.31 -18.83
C ALA A 93 15.25 -9.95 -19.08
N GLN A 94 15.31 -11.17 -19.64
CA GLN A 94 16.57 -11.84 -19.99
C GLN A 94 17.22 -11.28 -21.26
N ILE A 95 16.43 -10.71 -22.17
CA ILE A 95 16.89 -10.13 -23.43
C ILE A 95 17.13 -8.61 -23.29
N ALA A 96 16.48 -7.98 -22.31
CA ALA A 96 16.62 -6.56 -22.03
C ALA A 96 18.03 -6.22 -21.53
N ASP A 97 18.69 -5.24 -22.18
CA ASP A 97 19.93 -4.66 -21.70
C ASP A 97 19.60 -3.66 -20.56
N PRO A 98 20.11 -3.89 -19.32
CA PRO A 98 19.84 -3.02 -18.18
C PRO A 98 20.23 -1.54 -18.37
N ASN A 99 21.07 -1.24 -19.37
CA ASN A 99 21.51 0.12 -19.68
C ASN A 99 20.69 0.82 -20.79
N ALA A 100 19.97 0.09 -21.65
CA ALA A 100 19.20 0.67 -22.75
C ALA A 100 17.77 1.06 -22.36
N ASP A 101 17.15 0.32 -21.41
CA ASP A 101 15.70 0.42 -21.14
C ASP A 101 15.29 1.34 -19.98
N LYS A 102 16.24 2.03 -19.34
CA LYS A 102 15.93 3.04 -18.31
C LYS A 102 15.20 4.28 -18.84
N MET A 103 15.10 4.45 -20.16
CA MET A 103 14.63 5.70 -20.79
C MET A 103 13.14 5.73 -21.16
N LYS A 104 12.36 4.66 -20.95
CA LYS A 104 10.94 4.62 -21.38
C LYS A 104 9.88 4.58 -20.27
N LEU A 105 10.28 4.49 -19.00
CA LEU A 105 9.33 4.42 -17.88
C LEU A 105 8.96 5.80 -17.27
N SER A 106 9.46 6.91 -17.81
CA SER A 106 9.12 8.26 -17.32
C SER A 106 8.17 9.07 -18.24
N ALA A 107 7.48 8.43 -19.18
CA ALA A 107 6.61 9.12 -20.14
C ALA A 107 5.26 8.40 -20.33
N ALA A 108 4.48 8.27 -19.26
CA ALA A 108 3.05 8.04 -19.32
C ALA A 108 2.42 8.45 -17.98
N GLY A 109 2.20 9.76 -17.83
CA GLY A 109 1.60 10.38 -16.66
C GLY A 109 1.18 11.80 -17.02
N GLU A 110 0.20 11.90 -17.91
CA GLU A 110 -0.77 13.00 -17.93
C GLU A 110 -2.07 12.50 -17.29
#